data_AF-A0A132BVE7-F1
#
_entry.id   AF-A0A132BVE7-F1
#
_cell.length_a   1.000
_cell.length_b   1.000
_cell.length_c   1.000
_cell.angle_alpha   90.00
_cell.angle_beta   90.00
_cell.angle_gamma   90.00
#
_symmetry.space_group_name_H-M   'P 1'
#
loop_
_entity.id
_entity.type
_entity.pdbx_description
1 polymer ?
#
loop_
_entity_poly.entity_id
_entity_poly.type
_entity_poly.pdbx_seq_one_letter_code
_entity_poly.pdbx_strand_id
1 'polypeptide(L)' 'MAALNQINAQSTFAVSGIAQMIQNARVRFAQYRVYRETLNELNALSGRELADLGLNRSMLKRAALDAAYGKQ' A
#
# COMPACT_ATOMS: atom_id res chain seq x y z
N MET A 1 -7.81 46.05 20.42
CA MET A 1 -7.34 44.88 21.19
C MET A 1 -7.15 43.71 20.22
N ALA A 2 -6.05 43.69 19.46
CA ALA A 2 -5.73 42.60 18.53
C ALA A 2 -4.92 41.55 19.29
N ALA A 3 -5.59 40.49 19.75
CA ALA A 3 -4.90 39.36 20.37
C ALA A 3 -4.21 38.53 19.27
N LEU A 4 -2.88 38.59 19.30
CA LEU A 4 -1.96 37.83 18.48
C LEU A 4 -2.08 36.34 18.82
N ASN A 5 -2.67 35.54 17.93
CA ASN A 5 -2.69 34.08 18.08
C ASN A 5 -1.41 33.48 17.48
N GLN A 6 -0.30 33.59 18.21
CA GLN A 6 0.91 32.82 17.92
C GLN A 6 0.70 31.39 18.45
N ILE A 7 0.04 30.55 17.64
CA ILE A 7 0.00 29.10 17.87
C ILE A 7 1.40 28.56 17.58
N ASN A 8 2.21 28.50 18.63
CA ASN A 8 3.20 27.47 18.94
C ASN A 8 3.62 26.58 17.75
N ALA A 9 4.32 27.17 16.77
CA ALA A 9 4.72 26.47 15.56
C ALA A 9 5.70 25.31 15.84
N GLN A 10 6.38 25.31 16.99
CA GLN A 10 7.39 24.29 17.32
C GLN A 10 6.80 22.92 17.69
N SER A 11 5.61 22.86 18.32
CA SER A 11 4.94 21.60 18.67
C SER A 11 4.14 21.00 17.51
N THR A 12 3.75 21.82 16.53
CA THR A 12 2.97 21.39 15.35
C THR A 12 3.81 20.54 14.40
N PHE A 13 5.10 20.84 14.22
CA PHE A 13 5.98 20.08 13.31
C PHE A 13 6.27 18.65 13.80
N ALA A 14 6.46 18.43 15.10
CA ALA A 14 6.75 17.10 15.65
C ALA A 14 5.54 16.17 15.63
N VAL A 15 4.34 16.67 15.99
CA VAL A 15 3.09 15.91 15.91
C VAL A 15 2.70 15.66 14.45
N SER A 16 2.94 16.62 13.55
CA SER A 16 2.73 16.46 12.11
C SER A 16 3.64 15.37 11.52
N GLY A 17 4.92 15.34 11.87
CA GLY A 17 5.86 14.32 11.39
C GLY A 17 5.46 12.89 11.79
N ILE A 18 5.09 12.67 13.05
CA ILE A 18 4.65 11.36 13.54
C ILE A 18 3.32 10.95 12.89
N ALA A 19 2.37 11.88 12.76
CA ALA A 19 1.11 11.60 12.09
C ALA A 19 1.34 11.19 10.62
N GLN A 20 2.18 11.91 9.88
CA GLN A 20 2.53 11.56 8.50
C GLN A 20 3.22 10.18 8.39
N MET A 21 4.12 9.85 9.31
CA MET A 21 4.74 8.52 9.36
C MET A 21 3.71 7.40 9.57
N ILE A 22 2.76 7.58 10.49
CA ILE A 22 1.70 6.58 10.73
C ILE A 22 0.80 6.43 9.50
N GLN A 23 0.44 7.53 8.82
CA GLN A 23 -0.37 7.45 7.60
C GLN A 23 0.38 6.71 6.49
N ASN A 24 1.65 7.02 6.27
CA ASN A 24 2.48 6.32 5.29
C ASN A 24 2.63 4.83 5.62
N ALA A 25 2.83 4.49 6.89
CA ALA A 25 2.88 3.09 7.33
C ALA A 25 1.56 2.36 7.08
N ARG A 26 0.42 3.01 7.35
CA ARG A 26 -0.92 2.46 7.07
C ARG A 26 -1.14 2.19 5.59
N VAL A 27 -0.78 3.13 4.73
CA VAL A 27 -0.88 2.97 3.26
C VAL A 27 -0.03 1.79 2.78
N ARG A 28 1.23 1.71 3.23
CA ARG A 28 2.12 0.60 2.88
C ARG A 28 1.60 -0.74 3.38
N PHE A 29 1.04 -0.79 4.57
CA PHE A 29 0.45 -2.00 5.13
C PHE A 29 -0.77 -2.46 4.33
N ALA A 30 -1.65 -1.52 3.95
CA ALA A 30 -2.81 -1.82 3.10
C ALA A 30 -2.38 -2.39 1.74
N GLN A 31 -1.40 -1.77 1.08
CA GLN A 31 -0.84 -2.26 -0.19
C GLN A 31 -0.21 -3.65 -0.01
N TYR A 32 0.55 -3.87 1.05
CA TYR A 32 1.15 -5.18 1.33
C TYR A 32 0.11 -6.27 1.60
N ARG A 33 -1.00 -5.93 2.27
CA ARG A 33 -2.13 -6.84 2.46
C ARG A 33 -2.72 -7.26 1.12
N VAL A 34 -3.04 -6.31 0.26
CA VAL A 34 -3.56 -6.58 -1.10
C VAL A 34 -2.60 -7.49 -1.87
N TYR A 35 -1.30 -7.15 -1.88
CA TYR A 35 -0.28 -7.97 -2.54
C TYR A 35 -0.30 -9.43 -2.06
N ARG A 36 -0.33 -9.64 -0.74
CA ARG A 36 -0.31 -11.00 -0.16
C ARG A 36 -1.59 -11.77 -0.47
N GLU A 37 -2.74 -11.10 -0.38
CA GLU A 37 -4.04 -11.67 -0.68
C GLU A 37 -4.11 -12.09 -2.15
N THR A 38 -3.83 -11.17 -3.07
CA THR A 38 -3.80 -11.46 -4.52
C THR A 38 -2.80 -12.57 -4.86
N LEU A 39 -1.60 -12.56 -4.25
CA LEU A 39 -0.61 -13.60 -4.51
C LEU A 39 -1.06 -14.97 -4.00
N ASN A 40 -1.74 -15.02 -2.86
CA ASN A 40 -2.26 -16.29 -2.32
C ASN A 40 -3.40 -16.83 -3.19
N GLU A 41 -4.33 -15.97 -3.62
CA GLU A 41 -5.41 -16.33 -4.55
C GLU A 41 -4.85 -16.86 -5.87
N LEU A 42 -3.93 -16.11 -6.49
CA LEU A 42 -3.28 -16.54 -7.72
C LEU A 42 -2.50 -17.85 -7.57
N ASN A 43 -1.91 -18.09 -6.38
CA ASN A 43 -1.24 -19.36 -6.12
C ASN A 43 -2.20 -20.51 -5.89
N ALA A 44 -3.39 -20.25 -5.35
CA ALA A 44 -4.43 -21.25 -5.15
C ALA A 44 -5.04 -21.73 -6.48
N LEU A 45 -5.00 -20.92 -7.53
CA LEU A 45 -5.42 -21.32 -8.87
C LEU A 45 -4.59 -22.49 -9.42
N SER A 46 -5.24 -23.37 -10.17
CA SER A 46 -4.62 -24.47 -10.88
C SER A 46 -3.87 -24.00 -12.12
N GLY A 47 -2.98 -24.86 -12.66
CA GLY A 47 -2.25 -24.54 -13.88
C GLY A 47 -3.14 -24.27 -15.10
N ARG A 48 -4.34 -24.88 -15.15
CA ARG A 48 -5.32 -24.65 -16.22
C ARG A 48 -5.96 -23.27 -16.09
N GLU A 49 -6.44 -22.91 -14.90
CA GLU A 49 -7.04 -21.59 -14.65
C GLU A 49 -6.02 -20.47 -14.92
N LEU A 50 -4.76 -20.68 -14.54
CA LEU A 50 -3.69 -19.75 -14.89
C LEU A 50 -3.48 -19.65 -16.41
N ALA A 51 -3.50 -20.78 -17.12
CA ALA A 51 -3.37 -20.80 -18.58
C ALA A 51 -4.56 -20.13 -19.29
N ASP A 52 -5.77 -20.30 -18.78
CA ASP A 52 -6.99 -19.66 -19.31
C ASP A 52 -6.92 -18.12 -19.15
N LEU A 53 -6.27 -17.65 -18.08
CA LEU A 53 -5.97 -16.24 -17.86
C LEU A 53 -4.73 -15.74 -18.62
N GLY A 54 -4.00 -16.63 -19.32
CA GLY A 54 -2.75 -16.30 -20.00
C GLY A 54 -1.58 -16.00 -19.05
N LEU A 55 -1.63 -16.47 -17.80
CA LEU A 55 -0.64 -16.24 -16.77
C LEU A 55 0.24 -17.46 -16.52
N ASN A 56 1.52 -17.22 -16.25
CA ASN A 56 2.46 -18.24 -15.76
C ASN A 56 2.73 -18.03 -14.25
N ARG A 57 3.09 -19.11 -13.54
CA ARG A 57 3.55 -19.09 -12.13
C ARG A 57 4.65 -18.05 -11.89
N SER A 58 5.56 -17.85 -12.84
CA SER A 58 6.61 -16.82 -12.75
C SER A 58 6.08 -15.38 -12.78
N MET A 59 4.90 -15.16 -13.38
CA MET A 59 4.28 -13.85 -13.52
C MET A 59 3.42 -13.46 -12.31
N LEU A 60 2.99 -14.42 -11.49
CA LEU A 60 2.04 -14.16 -10.39
C LEU A 60 2.57 -13.10 -9.41
N LYS A 61 3.88 -13.14 -9.11
CA LYS A 61 4.51 -12.15 -8.24
C LYS A 61 4.41 -10.75 -8.84
N ARG A 62 4.62 -10.61 -10.15
CA ARG A 62 4.52 -9.31 -10.84
C ARG A 62 3.07 -8.85 -10.93
N ALA A 63 2.13 -9.74 -11.28
CA ALA A 63 0.71 -9.43 -11.32
C ALA A 63 0.17 -8.97 -9.95
N ALA A 64 0.56 -9.65 -8.86
CA ALA A 64 0.19 -9.25 -7.51
C ALA A 64 0.81 -7.90 -7.10
N LEU A 65 2.04 -7.60 -7.54
CA LEU A 65 2.65 -6.29 -7.32
C LEU A 65 1.90 -5.19 -8.09
N ASP A 66 1.56 -5.42 -9.36
CA ASP A 66 0.81 -4.48 -10.19
C ASP A 66 -0.58 -4.21 -9.60
N ALA A 67 -1.23 -5.21 -9.00
CA ALA A 67 -2.53 -5.05 -8.33
C ALA A 67 -2.44 -4.22 -7.04
N ALA A 68 -1.35 -4.38 -6.28
CA ALA A 68 -1.18 -3.72 -4.98
C ALA A 68 -0.61 -2.29 -5.07
N TYR A 69 0.30 -2.05 -6.01
CA TYR A 69 1.04 -0.79 -6.14
C TYR A 69 0.70 -0.01 -7.42
N GLY A 70 -0.14 -0.57 -8.30
CA GLY A 70 -0.38 -0.05 -9.64
C GLY A 70 0.67 -0.55 -10.63
N LYS A 71 0.36 -0.46 -11.93
CA LYS A 71 1.35 -0.67 -12.99
C LYS A 71 2.43 0.39 -12.85
N GLN A 72 3.67 -0.04 -12.58
CA GLN A 72 4.85 0.81 -12.79
C GLN A 72 5.07 1.05 -14.29
#